data_AF-A0A8H6YM82-F1
#
_entry.id   AF-A0A8H6YM82-F1
#
_cell.length_a   1.000
_cell.length_b   1.000
_cell.length_c   1.000
_cell.angle_alpha   90.00
_cell.angle_beta   90.00
_cell.angle_gamma   90.00
#
_symmetry.space_group_name_H-M   'P 1'
#
loop_
_entity.id
_entity.type
_entity.pdbx_description
1 polymer ?
#
loop_
_entity_poly.entity_id
_entity_poly.type
_entity_poly.pdbx_seq_one_letter_code
_entity_poly.pdbx_strand_id
1 'polypeptide(L)'
;MGDISLPIYAWKDKWADKLLKMIVVPESRTNAAIGHLFLDFIAEIGGIPLQTITDKGSEIGWLVAFQTVLREQFAPNIDLAIYPPHASVKSVHNTIIEAFWCWLHQKLGFNLKDHILCGKTEHIFNSAVAFHKDLVNWTFPALVQAELDEFRIYWNQHRIRPQAEKNMPSGHVPADLIEHPELYGGISCFIQVPQDTVDDLRSILTDKVGPRSEHLAWVSEKFASAAQTVFHEAMGSPKITLENSWKIFTQMSARIEELGPDVLVE
;
A
#
# COMPACT_ATOMS: atom_id res chain seq x y z
N MET A 1 -11.94 9.21 -11.93
CA MET A 1 -13.28 9.27 -11.28
C MET A 1 -13.18 10.37 -10.24
N GLY A 2 -13.74 11.54 -10.53
CA GLY A 2 -13.47 12.77 -9.78
C GLY A 2 -14.03 12.71 -8.35
N ASP A 3 -13.16 13.05 -7.40
CA ASP A 3 -13.40 13.55 -6.03
C ASP A 3 -12.92 12.66 -4.87
N ILE A 4 -12.93 11.32 -5.00
CA ILE A 4 -12.37 10.40 -3.98
C ILE A 4 -11.40 9.44 -4.67
N SER A 5 -10.19 9.31 -4.13
CA SER A 5 -9.14 8.42 -4.64
C SER A 5 -8.48 7.70 -3.48
N LEU A 6 -8.47 6.36 -3.53
CA LEU A 6 -7.81 5.49 -2.56
C LEU A 6 -6.81 4.59 -3.31
N PRO A 7 -5.66 5.13 -3.75
CA PRO A 7 -4.70 4.36 -4.51
C PRO A 7 -4.08 3.24 -3.65
N ILE A 8 -3.79 2.12 -4.30
CA ILE A 8 -3.20 0.94 -3.66
C ILE A 8 -1.82 0.72 -4.26
N TYR A 9 -0.83 0.50 -3.40
CA TYR A 9 0.51 0.11 -3.80
C TYR A 9 0.82 -1.28 -3.26
N ALA A 10 1.47 -2.13 -4.07
CA ALA A 10 1.78 -3.49 -3.67
C ALA A 10 3.14 -3.96 -4.19
N TRP A 11 3.79 -4.80 -3.39
CA TRP A 11 4.95 -5.58 -3.79
C TRP A 11 4.59 -7.05 -3.80
N LYS A 12 4.88 -7.70 -4.92
CA LYS A 12 4.59 -9.11 -5.14
C LYS A 12 5.84 -9.82 -5.59
N ASP A 13 6.16 -10.93 -4.94
CA ASP A 13 7.24 -11.79 -5.38
C ASP A 13 6.85 -12.54 -6.65
N LYS A 14 7.77 -12.56 -7.62
CA LYS A 14 7.55 -13.18 -8.93
C LYS A 14 7.62 -14.70 -8.85
N TRP A 15 8.50 -15.25 -8.00
CA TRP A 15 8.78 -16.67 -7.97
C TRP A 15 7.76 -17.46 -7.15
N ALA A 16 7.48 -16.95 -5.95
CA ALA A 16 6.53 -17.52 -5.03
C ALA A 16 5.08 -17.14 -5.30
N ASP A 17 4.85 -16.08 -6.08
CA ASP A 17 3.53 -15.46 -6.26
C ASP A 17 2.99 -14.80 -4.97
N LYS A 18 3.82 -14.65 -3.94
CA LYS A 18 3.46 -14.11 -2.64
C LYS A 18 3.30 -12.60 -2.70
N LEU A 19 2.21 -12.09 -2.11
CA LEU A 19 2.05 -10.66 -1.83
C LEU A 19 2.86 -10.29 -0.59
N LEU A 20 3.98 -9.62 -0.84
CA LEU A 20 4.90 -9.20 0.21
C LEU A 20 4.36 -8.03 1.00
N LYS A 21 3.70 -7.07 0.36
CA LYS A 21 3.02 -5.95 1.02
C LYS A 21 1.94 -5.40 0.11
N MET A 22 0.85 -4.94 0.69
CA MET A 22 -0.24 -4.25 -0.01
C MET A 22 -0.79 -3.17 0.91
N ILE A 23 -0.82 -1.94 0.43
CA ILE A 23 -1.14 -0.79 1.27
C ILE A 23 -1.93 0.24 0.48
N VAL A 24 -2.99 0.76 1.10
CA VAL A 24 -3.70 1.94 0.58
C VAL A 24 -2.95 3.19 1.02
N VAL A 25 -2.68 4.10 0.08
CA VAL A 25 -1.87 5.29 0.31
C VAL A 25 -2.62 6.54 -0.15
N PRO A 26 -2.37 7.72 0.43
CA PRO A 26 -3.00 8.96 -0.04
C PRO A 26 -2.46 9.39 -1.41
N GLU A 27 -1.19 9.11 -1.68
CA GLU A 27 -0.50 9.45 -2.91
C GLU A 27 0.47 8.33 -3.31
N SER A 28 0.48 7.99 -4.60
CA SER A 28 1.31 6.91 -5.16
C SER A 28 2.09 7.35 -6.41
N ARG A 29 2.12 8.66 -6.71
CA ARG A 29 2.70 9.23 -7.94
C ARG A 29 3.84 10.20 -7.69
N THR A 30 4.24 10.38 -6.43
CA THR A 30 5.36 11.24 -6.08
C THR A 30 6.57 10.40 -5.67
N ASN A 31 7.75 10.85 -6.09
CA ASN A 31 9.00 10.18 -5.77
C ASN A 31 9.24 10.11 -4.26
N ALA A 32 8.88 11.16 -3.53
CA ALA A 32 9.00 11.21 -2.08
C ALA A 32 8.11 10.17 -1.37
N ALA A 33 6.83 10.06 -1.75
CA ALA A 33 5.91 9.09 -1.16
C ALA A 33 6.39 7.65 -1.40
N ILE A 34 6.77 7.31 -2.63
CA ILE A 34 7.26 5.96 -2.96
C ILE A 34 8.59 5.65 -2.26
N GLY A 35 9.49 6.63 -2.14
CA GLY A 35 10.73 6.48 -1.37
C GLY A 35 10.46 6.13 0.09
N HIS A 36 9.56 6.87 0.74
CA HIS A 36 9.16 6.57 2.12
C HIS A 36 8.48 5.22 2.24
N LEU A 37 7.57 4.89 1.31
CA LEU A 37 6.84 3.64 1.30
C LEU A 37 7.77 2.43 1.12
N PHE A 38 8.82 2.57 0.30
CA PHE A 38 9.80 1.51 0.11
C PHE A 38 10.63 1.26 1.36
N LEU A 39 11.04 2.30 2.09
CA LEU A 39 11.69 2.12 3.38
C LEU A 39 10.75 1.52 4.44
N ASP A 40 9.43 1.82 4.40
CA ASP A 40 8.44 1.15 5.27
C ASP A 40 8.31 -0.34 4.91
N PHE A 41 8.45 -0.68 3.64
CA PHE A 41 8.49 -2.06 3.17
C PHE A 41 9.73 -2.78 3.70
N ILE A 42 10.92 -2.17 3.59
CA ILE A 42 12.17 -2.78 4.05
C ILE A 42 12.15 -2.98 5.57
N ALA A 43 11.67 -1.99 6.34
CA ALA A 43 11.57 -2.11 7.79
C ALA A 43 10.62 -3.24 8.22
N GLU A 44 9.49 -3.43 7.52
CA GLU A 44 8.53 -4.50 7.83
C GLU A 44 9.08 -5.90 7.47
N ILE A 45 9.74 -6.03 6.32
CA ILE A 45 10.20 -7.31 5.78
C ILE A 45 11.60 -7.68 6.31
N GLY A 46 12.40 -6.70 6.73
CA GLY A 46 13.77 -6.87 7.24
C GLY A 46 14.84 -7.00 6.14
N GLY A 47 14.53 -6.58 4.91
CA GLY A 47 15.46 -6.72 3.79
C GLY A 47 14.87 -6.36 2.43
N ILE A 48 15.66 -6.62 1.40
CA ILE A 48 15.34 -6.31 0.00
C ILE A 48 15.39 -7.56 -0.89
N PRO A 49 14.66 -7.57 -2.01
CA PRO A 49 14.86 -8.58 -3.03
C PRO A 49 16.18 -8.35 -3.78
N LEU A 50 16.65 -9.39 -4.46
CA LEU A 50 17.78 -9.30 -5.39
C LEU A 50 17.58 -8.24 -6.49
N GLN A 51 16.35 -8.14 -7.01
CA GLN A 51 15.98 -7.20 -8.06
C GLN A 51 14.55 -6.72 -7.84
N THR A 52 14.33 -5.42 -8.00
CA THR A 52 12.97 -4.85 -8.10
C THR A 52 12.59 -4.64 -9.55
N ILE A 53 11.31 -4.84 -9.87
CA ILE A 53 10.75 -4.57 -11.20
C ILE A 53 9.58 -3.63 -11.03
N THR A 54 9.58 -2.52 -11.76
CA THR A 54 8.46 -1.59 -11.80
C THR A 54 8.21 -1.10 -13.22
N ASP A 55 7.06 -0.48 -13.41
CA ASP A 55 6.82 0.29 -14.62
C ASP A 55 7.75 1.51 -14.67
N LYS A 56 7.97 2.04 -15.87
CA LYS A 56 8.70 3.30 -16.06
C LYS A 56 7.87 4.45 -15.51
N GLY A 57 8.30 4.99 -14.38
CA GLY A 57 7.71 6.14 -13.72
C GLY A 57 8.78 7.12 -13.24
N SER A 58 8.42 8.39 -13.04
CA SER A 58 9.30 9.36 -12.38
C SER A 58 9.24 9.24 -10.86
N GLU A 59 8.21 8.58 -10.35
CA GLU A 59 7.94 8.35 -8.93
C GLU A 59 8.81 7.27 -8.29
N ILE A 60 9.58 6.50 -9.05
CA ILE A 60 10.38 5.39 -8.51
C ILE A 60 11.83 5.77 -8.19
N GLY A 61 12.23 7.03 -8.40
CA GLY A 61 13.64 7.45 -8.34
C GLY A 61 14.35 7.08 -7.03
N TRP A 62 13.73 7.35 -5.88
CA TRP A 62 14.25 7.01 -4.56
C TRP A 62 14.25 5.51 -4.30
N LEU A 63 13.22 4.78 -4.75
CA LEU A 63 13.18 3.32 -4.66
C LEU A 63 14.37 2.70 -5.40
N VAL A 64 14.63 3.16 -6.62
CA VAL A 64 15.78 2.68 -7.42
C VAL A 64 17.10 3.02 -6.73
N ALA A 65 17.25 4.24 -6.21
CA ALA A 65 18.45 4.66 -5.50
C ALA A 65 18.73 3.80 -4.25
N PHE A 66 17.74 3.62 -3.38
CA PHE A 66 17.90 2.79 -2.18
C PHE A 66 18.16 1.34 -2.51
N GLN A 67 17.41 0.76 -3.45
CA GLN A 67 17.65 -0.60 -3.91
C GLN A 67 19.08 -0.77 -4.43
N THR A 68 19.63 0.21 -5.14
CA THR A 68 20.99 0.17 -5.67
C THR A 68 22.03 0.22 -4.55
N VAL A 69 21.94 1.22 -3.66
CA VAL A 69 22.89 1.38 -2.55
C VAL A 69 22.88 0.17 -1.62
N LEU A 70 21.69 -0.35 -1.28
CA LEU A 70 21.57 -1.53 -0.43
C LEU A 70 22.11 -2.79 -1.11
N ARG A 71 21.92 -2.94 -2.42
CA ARG A 71 22.51 -4.06 -3.19
C ARG A 71 24.03 -4.00 -3.22
N GLU A 72 24.60 -2.81 -3.40
CA GLU A 72 26.06 -2.59 -3.37
C GLU A 72 26.64 -2.87 -1.98
N GLN A 73 25.94 -2.46 -0.92
CA GLN A 73 26.43 -2.61 0.45
C GLN A 73 26.31 -4.04 0.98
N PHE A 74 25.15 -4.69 0.81
CA PHE A 74 24.84 -5.97 1.45
C PHE A 74 24.99 -7.19 0.55
N ALA A 75 25.19 -6.99 -0.76
CA ALA A 75 25.44 -8.08 -1.70
C ALA A 75 26.38 -7.66 -2.86
N PRO A 76 27.60 -7.17 -2.54
CA PRO A 76 28.56 -6.62 -3.50
C PRO A 76 29.08 -7.66 -4.51
N ASN A 77 29.03 -8.94 -4.16
CA ASN A 77 29.56 -10.02 -4.99
C ASN A 77 28.63 -10.43 -6.15
N ILE A 78 27.44 -9.83 -6.25
CA ILE A 78 26.49 -10.15 -7.31
C ILE A 78 26.70 -9.23 -8.50
N ASP A 79 26.94 -9.84 -9.66
CA ASP A 79 27.15 -9.13 -10.91
C ASP A 79 25.93 -8.27 -11.30
N LEU A 80 26.13 -6.94 -11.35
CA LEU A 80 25.10 -5.96 -11.68
C LEU A 80 24.71 -5.98 -13.16
N ALA A 81 25.57 -6.49 -14.05
CA ALA A 81 25.26 -6.62 -15.48
C ALA A 81 24.30 -7.78 -15.74
N ILE A 82 24.39 -8.85 -14.95
CA ILE A 82 23.50 -10.02 -15.04
C ILE A 82 22.24 -9.82 -14.19
N TYR A 83 22.40 -9.33 -12.96
CA TYR A 83 21.32 -9.12 -12.00
C TYR A 83 21.29 -7.66 -11.52
N PRO A 84 20.79 -6.74 -12.37
CA PRO A 84 20.71 -5.35 -11.98
C PRO A 84 19.80 -5.17 -10.77
N PRO A 85 20.11 -4.25 -9.84
CA PRO A 85 19.29 -3.97 -8.65
C PRO A 85 17.84 -3.65 -8.96
N HIS A 86 17.61 -3.00 -10.10
CA HIS A 86 16.31 -2.58 -10.58
C HIS A 86 16.19 -2.79 -12.09
N ALA A 87 15.00 -3.18 -12.56
CA ALA A 87 14.66 -3.21 -13.98
C ALA A 87 13.32 -2.50 -14.23
N SER A 88 13.34 -1.45 -15.06
CA SER A 88 12.11 -0.76 -15.47
C SER A 88 11.54 -1.39 -16.74
N VAL A 89 10.32 -1.89 -16.65
CA VAL A 89 9.61 -2.54 -17.77
C VAL A 89 8.47 -1.65 -18.30
N LYS A 90 7.96 -1.97 -19.50
CA LYS A 90 6.69 -1.38 -19.94
C LYS A 90 5.56 -2.04 -19.14
N SER A 91 4.48 -1.30 -18.85
CA SER A 91 3.31 -1.83 -18.13
C SER A 91 2.77 -3.14 -18.73
N VAL A 92 2.71 -3.25 -20.06
CA VAL A 92 2.31 -4.49 -20.77
C VAL A 92 3.22 -5.69 -20.53
N HIS A 93 4.43 -5.47 -20.02
CA HIS A 93 5.40 -6.50 -19.66
C HIS A 93 5.47 -6.76 -18.15
N ASN A 94 4.82 -5.93 -17.32
CA ASN A 94 4.67 -6.16 -15.88
C ASN A 94 3.49 -7.10 -15.58
N THR A 95 3.41 -8.18 -16.36
CA THR A 95 2.24 -9.06 -16.43
C THR A 95 1.86 -9.70 -15.10
N ILE A 96 2.84 -9.89 -14.20
CA ILE A 96 2.63 -10.54 -12.90
C ILE A 96 1.78 -9.68 -11.97
N ILE A 97 2.07 -8.37 -11.87
CA ILE A 97 1.30 -7.46 -11.02
C ILE A 97 -0.02 -7.06 -11.70
N GLU A 98 -0.02 -6.91 -13.03
CA GLU A 98 -1.25 -6.60 -13.78
C GLU A 98 -2.29 -7.72 -13.72
N ALA A 99 -1.86 -8.97 -13.87
CA ALA A 99 -2.75 -10.11 -13.67
C ALA A 99 -3.28 -10.16 -12.23
N PHE A 100 -2.44 -9.81 -11.25
CA PHE A 100 -2.84 -9.72 -9.86
C PHE A 100 -3.92 -8.64 -9.64
N TRP A 101 -3.79 -7.45 -10.24
CA TRP A 101 -4.80 -6.41 -10.14
C TRP A 101 -6.17 -6.84 -10.66
N CYS A 102 -6.22 -7.63 -11.74
CA CYS A 102 -7.47 -8.22 -12.21
C CYS A 102 -8.13 -9.11 -11.16
N TRP A 103 -7.35 -9.94 -10.45
CA TRP A 103 -7.87 -10.79 -9.38
C TRP A 103 -8.38 -10.00 -8.17
N LEU A 104 -7.61 -8.99 -7.74
CA LEU A 104 -8.02 -8.10 -6.66
C LEU A 104 -9.36 -7.43 -6.99
N HIS A 105 -9.49 -6.90 -8.20
CA HIS A 105 -10.73 -6.29 -8.68
C HIS A 105 -11.92 -7.27 -8.63
N GLN A 106 -11.73 -8.50 -9.11
CA GLN A 106 -12.80 -9.50 -9.17
C GLN A 106 -13.22 -10.05 -7.80
N LYS A 107 -12.29 -10.17 -6.85
CA LYS A 107 -12.53 -10.83 -5.56
C LYS A 107 -12.93 -9.88 -4.44
N LEU A 108 -12.38 -8.67 -4.43
CA LEU A 108 -12.61 -7.67 -3.39
C LEU A 108 -13.04 -6.32 -3.97
N GLY A 109 -12.36 -5.89 -5.03
CA GLY A 109 -12.42 -4.51 -5.52
C GLY A 109 -13.79 -4.07 -6.03
N PHE A 110 -14.62 -4.94 -6.61
CA PHE A 110 -15.98 -4.56 -7.04
C PHE A 110 -16.86 -4.18 -5.85
N ASN A 111 -16.99 -5.07 -4.85
CA ASN A 111 -17.83 -4.83 -3.69
C ASN A 111 -17.37 -3.59 -2.91
N LEU A 112 -16.05 -3.45 -2.71
CA LEU A 112 -15.48 -2.32 -1.96
C LEU A 112 -15.66 -0.99 -2.71
N LYS A 113 -15.43 -0.99 -4.03
CA LYS A 113 -15.61 0.20 -4.86
C LYS A 113 -17.08 0.61 -4.93
N ASP A 114 -17.99 -0.34 -5.13
CA ASP A 114 -19.43 -0.07 -5.18
C ASP A 114 -19.91 0.47 -3.83
N HIS A 115 -19.41 -0.06 -2.72
CA HIS A 115 -19.68 0.46 -1.38
C HIS A 115 -19.20 1.91 -1.18
N ILE A 116 -17.98 2.25 -1.61
CA ILE A 116 -17.47 3.62 -1.51
C ILE A 116 -18.20 4.57 -2.48
N LEU A 117 -18.59 4.10 -3.67
CA LEU A 117 -19.34 4.91 -4.61
C LEU A 117 -20.80 5.11 -4.19
N CYS A 118 -21.36 4.20 -3.38
CA CYS A 118 -22.71 4.30 -2.83
C CYS A 118 -22.95 5.64 -2.11
N GLY A 119 -21.99 6.11 -1.30
CA GLY A 119 -22.13 7.40 -0.61
C GLY A 119 -22.22 8.60 -1.56
N LYS A 120 -21.65 8.50 -2.77
CA LYS A 120 -21.84 9.51 -3.82
C LYS A 120 -23.19 9.37 -4.52
N THR A 121 -23.61 8.14 -4.85
CA THR A 121 -24.89 7.91 -5.53
C THR A 121 -26.10 8.22 -4.66
N GLU A 122 -25.96 8.08 -3.34
CA GLU A 122 -27.01 8.39 -2.35
C GLU A 122 -26.96 9.84 -1.84
N HIS A 123 -26.10 10.69 -2.41
CA HIS A 123 -25.92 12.09 -2.02
C HIS A 123 -25.49 12.31 -0.55
N ILE A 124 -24.87 11.31 0.07
CA ILE A 124 -24.28 11.40 1.42
C ILE A 124 -22.96 12.17 1.35
N PHE A 125 -22.14 11.91 0.33
CA PHE A 125 -20.90 12.61 0.07
C PHE A 125 -21.10 13.77 -0.91
N ASN A 126 -20.59 14.95 -0.55
CA ASN A 126 -20.61 16.13 -1.40
C ASN A 126 -19.19 16.68 -1.57
N SER A 127 -18.65 16.61 -2.78
CA SER A 127 -17.29 17.06 -3.09
C SER A 127 -17.11 18.57 -3.08
N ALA A 128 -18.21 19.34 -3.07
CA ALA A 128 -18.19 20.79 -2.90
C ALA A 128 -17.97 21.22 -1.44
N VAL A 129 -18.19 20.31 -0.47
CA VAL A 129 -17.94 20.58 0.94
C VAL A 129 -16.51 20.16 1.28
N ALA A 130 -15.69 21.12 1.71
CA ALA A 130 -14.26 20.93 1.90
C ALA A 130 -13.93 19.76 2.85
N PHE A 131 -14.56 19.73 4.03
CA PHE A 131 -14.28 18.73 5.06
C PHE A 131 -14.80 17.32 4.72
N HIS A 132 -15.71 17.16 3.74
CA HIS A 132 -16.22 15.83 3.38
C HIS A 132 -15.11 14.95 2.82
N LYS A 133 -14.19 15.53 2.04
CA LYS A 133 -13.04 14.79 1.48
C LYS A 133 -12.11 14.31 2.59
N ASP A 134 -11.80 15.20 3.53
CA ASP A 134 -10.97 14.86 4.68
C ASP A 134 -11.63 13.81 5.57
N LEU A 135 -12.96 13.92 5.80
CA LEU A 135 -13.70 12.94 6.58
C LEU A 135 -13.74 11.56 5.89
N VAL A 136 -13.85 11.50 4.55
CA VAL A 136 -13.71 10.26 3.79
C VAL A 136 -12.30 9.68 3.95
N ASN A 137 -11.27 10.52 3.78
CA ASN A 137 -9.86 10.13 3.93
C ASN A 137 -9.49 9.77 5.37
N TRP A 138 -10.26 10.20 6.36
CA TRP A 138 -10.09 9.76 7.74
C TRP A 138 -10.81 8.44 8.02
N THR A 139 -11.99 8.23 7.44
CA THR A 139 -12.87 7.08 7.75
C THR A 139 -12.51 5.82 6.96
N PHE A 140 -12.31 5.95 5.64
CA PHE A 140 -12.26 4.80 4.74
C PHE A 140 -10.89 4.13 4.60
N PRO A 141 -9.74 4.81 4.67
CA PRO A 141 -8.45 4.15 4.46
C PRO A 141 -8.18 3.00 5.43
N ALA A 142 -8.48 3.16 6.72
CA ALA A 142 -8.29 2.08 7.70
C ALA A 142 -9.19 0.87 7.39
N LEU A 143 -10.43 1.13 6.95
CA LEU A 143 -11.36 0.10 6.53
C LEU A 143 -10.86 -0.63 5.28
N VAL A 144 -10.43 0.12 4.26
CA VAL A 144 -9.90 -0.45 3.01
C VAL A 144 -8.63 -1.25 3.30
N GLN A 145 -7.75 -0.75 4.17
CA GLN A 145 -6.54 -1.46 4.56
C GLN A 145 -6.86 -2.81 5.22
N ALA A 146 -7.86 -2.86 6.10
CA ALA A 146 -8.26 -4.12 6.74
C ALA A 146 -8.73 -5.16 5.72
N GLU A 147 -9.55 -4.76 4.74
CA GLU A 147 -9.99 -5.64 3.65
C GLU A 147 -8.81 -6.13 2.77
N LEU A 148 -7.85 -5.23 2.51
CA LEU A 148 -6.62 -5.57 1.80
C LEU A 148 -5.74 -6.55 2.59
N ASP A 149 -5.65 -6.39 3.90
CA ASP A 149 -4.89 -7.28 4.77
C ASP A 149 -5.50 -8.68 4.82
N GLU A 150 -6.82 -8.79 4.96
CA GLU A 150 -7.54 -10.07 4.89
C GLU A 150 -7.34 -10.75 3.52
N PHE A 151 -7.44 -9.98 2.44
CA PHE A 151 -7.19 -10.50 1.10
C PHE A 151 -5.74 -10.95 0.91
N ARG A 152 -4.76 -10.23 1.46
CA ARG A 152 -3.33 -10.62 1.43
C ARG A 152 -3.11 -11.94 2.16
N ILE A 153 -3.77 -12.16 3.31
CA ILE A 153 -3.71 -13.42 4.06
C ILE A 153 -4.26 -14.57 3.19
N TYR A 154 -5.48 -14.39 2.67
CA TYR A 154 -6.11 -15.37 1.77
C TYR A 154 -5.20 -15.69 0.57
N TRP A 155 -4.66 -14.66 -0.10
CA TRP A 155 -3.80 -14.82 -1.25
C TRP A 155 -2.51 -15.56 -0.90
N ASN A 156 -1.90 -15.29 0.24
CA ASN A 156 -0.64 -15.95 0.58
C ASN A 156 -0.82 -17.40 1.04
N GLN A 157 -2.04 -17.79 1.43
CA GLN A 157 -2.36 -19.13 1.94
C GLN A 157 -3.07 -20.02 0.90
N HIS A 158 -3.59 -19.46 -0.19
CA HIS A 158 -4.24 -20.28 -1.22
C HIS A 158 -3.24 -21.19 -1.94
N ARG A 159 -3.71 -22.37 -2.37
CA ARG A 159 -2.90 -23.25 -3.21
C ARG A 159 -3.06 -22.87 -4.68
N ILE A 160 -1.94 -22.55 -5.31
CA ILE A 160 -1.89 -22.27 -6.75
C ILE A 160 -2.10 -23.58 -7.51
N ARG A 161 -2.90 -23.53 -8.57
CA ARG A 161 -3.16 -24.68 -9.42
C ARG A 161 -1.86 -25.19 -10.07
N PRO A 162 -1.57 -26.51 -10.06
CA PRO A 162 -0.45 -27.07 -10.80
C PRO A 162 -0.56 -26.81 -12.32
N GLN A 163 0.55 -26.43 -12.93
CA GLN A 163 0.68 -26.18 -14.36
C GLN A 163 1.99 -26.81 -14.87
N ALA A 164 1.89 -27.93 -15.58
CA ALA A 164 3.04 -28.74 -15.98
C ALA A 164 3.99 -28.03 -16.97
N GLU A 165 3.47 -27.12 -17.78
CA GLU A 165 4.25 -26.40 -18.81
C GLU A 165 4.88 -25.09 -18.30
N LYS A 166 4.66 -24.74 -17.03
CA LYS A 166 5.16 -23.49 -16.46
C LYS A 166 6.60 -23.67 -15.97
N ASN A 167 7.51 -22.82 -16.46
CA ASN A 167 8.90 -22.79 -15.97
C ASN A 167 9.01 -22.34 -14.50
N MET A 168 8.02 -21.59 -14.01
CA MET A 168 7.95 -21.13 -12.62
C MET A 168 7.23 -22.17 -11.76
N PRO A 169 7.46 -22.19 -10.44
CA PRO A 169 6.74 -23.09 -9.54
C PRO A 169 5.21 -22.98 -9.69
N SER A 170 4.55 -24.13 -9.49
CA SER A 170 3.10 -24.26 -9.48
C SER A 170 2.70 -25.40 -8.54
N GLY A 171 1.42 -25.44 -8.12
CA GLY A 171 0.95 -26.48 -7.17
C GLY A 171 1.29 -26.20 -5.71
N HIS A 172 1.89 -25.04 -5.41
CA HIS A 172 2.38 -24.66 -4.08
C HIS A 172 1.47 -23.63 -3.40
N VAL A 173 1.74 -23.39 -2.12
CA VAL A 173 1.18 -22.27 -1.36
C VAL A 173 2.22 -21.13 -1.37
N PRO A 174 1.88 -19.88 -1.74
CA PRO A 174 2.86 -18.80 -1.85
C PRO A 174 3.67 -18.54 -0.57
N ALA A 175 3.03 -18.62 0.60
CA ALA A 175 3.71 -18.45 1.88
C ALA A 175 4.73 -19.56 2.15
N ASP A 176 4.38 -20.81 1.86
CA ASP A 176 5.22 -22.00 2.08
C ASP A 176 6.46 -21.98 1.18
N LEU A 177 6.26 -21.69 -0.12
CA LEU A 177 7.36 -21.73 -1.07
C LEU A 177 8.38 -20.60 -0.86
N ILE A 178 7.98 -19.43 -0.39
CA ILE A 178 8.97 -18.38 -0.07
C ILE A 178 9.78 -18.69 1.19
N GLU A 179 9.18 -19.44 2.13
CA GLU A 179 9.81 -19.80 3.41
C GLU A 179 10.77 -20.98 3.23
N HIS A 180 10.43 -21.89 2.32
CA HIS A 180 11.19 -23.11 2.02
C HIS A 180 11.53 -23.23 0.52
N PRO A 181 12.25 -22.25 -0.08
CA PRO A 181 12.56 -22.27 -1.51
C PRO A 181 13.30 -23.54 -1.95
N GLU A 182 14.13 -24.10 -1.08
CA GLU A 182 14.92 -25.32 -1.32
C GLU A 182 14.05 -26.56 -1.59
N LEU A 183 12.86 -26.66 -0.99
CA LEU A 183 11.92 -27.76 -1.24
C LEU A 183 11.37 -27.75 -2.67
N TYR A 184 11.49 -26.61 -3.35
CA TYR A 184 11.04 -26.39 -4.72
C TYR A 184 12.21 -26.18 -5.70
N GLY A 185 13.43 -26.52 -5.29
CA GLY A 185 14.64 -26.37 -6.11
C GLY A 185 15.08 -24.92 -6.31
N GLY A 186 14.55 -23.99 -5.51
CA GLY A 186 14.97 -22.60 -5.48
C GLY A 186 16.07 -22.33 -4.45
N ILE A 187 16.52 -21.08 -4.43
CA ILE A 187 17.41 -20.54 -3.40
C ILE A 187 16.81 -19.25 -2.86
N SER A 188 17.12 -18.92 -1.61
CA SER A 188 16.74 -17.62 -1.06
C SER A 188 17.58 -16.52 -1.69
N CYS A 189 16.90 -15.61 -2.40
CA CYS A 189 17.48 -14.39 -2.96
C CYS A 189 17.21 -13.16 -2.09
N PHE A 190 16.84 -13.38 -0.83
CA PHE A 190 16.54 -12.34 0.14
C PHE A 190 17.85 -11.77 0.72
N ILE A 191 17.98 -10.45 0.71
CA ILE A 191 19.15 -9.75 1.23
C ILE A 191 18.72 -9.02 2.49
N GLN A 192 19.22 -9.47 3.64
CA GLN A 192 18.92 -8.86 4.93
C GLN A 192 19.52 -7.46 5.02
N VAL A 193 18.74 -6.52 5.55
CA VAL A 193 19.17 -5.14 5.77
C VAL A 193 18.96 -4.81 7.26
N PRO A 194 19.99 -4.39 7.99
CA PRO A 194 19.87 -3.96 9.37
C PRO A 194 18.94 -2.75 9.51
N GLN A 195 18.15 -2.71 10.59
CA GLN A 195 17.21 -1.62 10.85
C GLN A 195 17.91 -0.25 10.93
N ASP A 196 19.09 -0.18 11.57
CA ASP A 196 19.87 1.06 11.68
C ASP A 196 20.18 1.67 10.30
N THR A 197 20.46 0.84 9.29
CA THR A 197 20.68 1.32 7.92
C THR A 197 19.40 1.87 7.28
N VAL A 198 18.25 1.25 7.59
CA VAL A 198 16.95 1.77 7.12
C VAL A 198 16.65 3.13 7.77
N ASP A 199 16.99 3.30 9.04
CA ASP A 199 16.80 4.53 9.80
C ASP A 199 17.73 5.65 9.28
N ASP A 200 18.99 5.33 8.96
CA ASP A 200 19.93 6.26 8.34
C ASP A 200 19.41 6.74 6.96
N LEU A 201 18.96 5.81 6.11
CA LEU A 201 18.36 6.14 4.82
C LEU A 201 17.07 6.95 4.99
N ARG A 202 16.29 6.69 6.04
CA ARG A 202 15.09 7.48 6.37
C ARG A 202 15.46 8.91 6.71
N SER A 203 16.49 9.11 7.54
CA SER A 203 16.98 10.46 7.90
C SER A 203 17.41 11.22 6.66
N ILE A 204 18.21 10.59 5.78
CA ILE A 204 18.66 11.20 4.53
C ILE A 204 17.47 11.58 3.63
N LEU A 205 16.48 10.70 3.50
CA LEU A 205 15.29 10.99 2.71
C LEU A 205 14.53 12.18 3.31
N THR A 206 14.31 12.17 4.62
CA THR A 206 13.60 13.23 5.32
C THR A 206 14.27 14.59 5.16
N ASP A 207 15.61 14.65 5.23
CA ASP A 207 16.36 15.89 4.97
C ASP A 207 16.21 16.40 3.53
N LYS A 208 15.98 15.51 2.57
CA LYS A 208 15.90 15.84 1.13
C LYS A 208 14.50 16.20 0.67
N VAL A 209 13.48 15.53 1.18
CA VAL A 209 12.10 15.65 0.66
C VAL A 209 11.06 15.95 1.73
N GLY A 210 11.43 16.00 3.01
CA GLY A 210 10.51 16.17 4.13
C GLY A 210 10.12 14.83 4.80
N PRO A 211 9.49 14.88 5.98
CA PRO A 211 9.16 13.70 6.75
C PRO A 211 8.09 12.83 6.09
N ARG A 212 8.09 11.55 6.46
CA ARG A 212 7.10 10.55 6.00
C ARG A 212 5.65 11.03 6.16
N SER A 213 5.33 11.70 7.26
CA SER A 213 3.97 12.18 7.57
C SER A 213 3.45 13.18 6.53
N GLU A 214 4.30 14.05 5.99
CA GLU A 214 3.88 15.01 4.95
C GLU A 214 3.49 14.33 3.64
N HIS A 215 4.10 13.19 3.32
CA HIS A 215 3.86 12.48 2.05
C HIS A 215 2.82 11.38 2.14
N LEU A 216 2.61 10.81 3.34
CA LEU A 216 1.77 9.63 3.54
C LEU A 216 0.66 9.81 4.58
N ALA A 217 0.42 11.03 5.10
CA ALA A 217 -0.77 11.33 5.91
C ALA A 217 -2.01 11.49 5.01
N TRP A 218 -3.12 10.90 5.44
CA TRP A 218 -4.41 10.99 4.75
C TRP A 218 -5.14 12.31 4.95
N VAL A 219 -4.92 12.91 6.12
CA VAL A 219 -5.50 14.18 6.55
C VAL A 219 -4.48 14.90 7.44
N SER A 220 -4.67 16.20 7.65
CA SER A 220 -3.82 16.94 8.58
C SER A 220 -3.95 16.39 10.01
N GLU A 221 -2.89 16.51 10.81
CA GLU A 221 -2.90 16.07 12.22
C GLU A 221 -4.01 16.77 13.03
N LYS A 222 -4.27 18.04 12.71
CA LYS A 222 -5.34 18.80 13.35
C LYS A 222 -6.71 18.24 12.99
N PHE A 223 -6.95 17.96 11.71
CA PHE A 223 -8.20 17.35 11.27
C PHE A 223 -8.39 15.97 11.91
N ALA A 224 -7.34 15.14 11.92
CA ALA A 224 -7.39 13.81 12.53
C ALA A 224 -7.76 13.88 14.02
N SER A 225 -7.16 14.82 14.76
CA SER A 225 -7.43 15.01 16.18
C SER A 225 -8.87 15.47 16.43
N ALA A 226 -9.35 16.44 15.65
CA ALA A 226 -10.70 16.96 15.80
C ALA A 226 -11.77 15.92 15.37
N ALA A 227 -11.53 15.20 14.26
CA ALA A 227 -12.37 14.08 13.82
C ALA A 227 -12.42 12.97 14.88
N GLN A 228 -11.30 12.62 15.51
CA GLN A 228 -11.25 11.63 16.58
C GLN A 228 -12.06 12.06 17.81
N THR A 229 -11.98 13.35 18.21
CA THR A 229 -12.79 13.90 19.30
C THR A 229 -14.28 13.80 18.98
N VAL A 230 -14.70 14.26 17.79
CA VAL A 230 -16.10 14.16 17.35
C VAL A 230 -16.56 12.70 17.30
N PHE A 231 -15.73 11.80 16.80
CA PHE A 231 -16.04 10.37 16.73
C PHE A 231 -16.26 9.74 18.10
N HIS A 232 -15.41 10.10 19.08
CA HIS A 232 -15.53 9.64 20.46
C HIS A 232 -16.77 10.21 21.14
N GLU A 233 -17.00 11.53 21.06
CA GLU A 233 -18.13 12.20 21.71
C GLU A 233 -19.49 11.78 21.13
N ALA A 234 -19.59 11.63 19.81
CA ALA A 234 -20.85 11.32 19.15
C ALA A 234 -21.24 9.84 19.26
N MET A 235 -20.28 8.92 19.27
CA MET A 235 -20.54 7.49 19.08
C MET A 235 -19.78 6.55 20.02
N GLY A 236 -18.88 7.05 20.88
CA GLY A 236 -18.07 6.20 21.76
C GLY A 236 -17.03 5.35 21.02
N SER A 237 -16.62 5.78 19.83
CA SER A 237 -15.58 5.14 19.02
C SER A 237 -15.83 3.66 18.63
N PRO A 238 -16.95 3.34 17.95
CA PRO A 238 -17.20 1.98 17.47
C PRO A 238 -16.16 1.53 16.43
N LYS A 239 -16.01 0.22 16.22
CA LYS A 239 -15.21 -0.27 15.08
C LYS A 239 -15.90 0.12 13.77
N ILE A 240 -15.17 0.79 12.87
CA ILE A 240 -15.65 1.12 11.53
C ILE A 240 -15.65 -0.17 10.68
N THR A 241 -16.77 -0.47 10.06
CA THR A 241 -17.01 -1.63 9.19
C THR A 241 -17.72 -1.18 7.92
N LEU A 242 -17.74 -2.03 6.88
CA LEU A 242 -18.49 -1.72 5.65
C LEU A 242 -19.96 -1.41 5.97
N GLU A 243 -20.59 -2.16 6.87
CA GLU A 243 -22.00 -1.98 7.22
C GLU A 243 -22.31 -0.63 7.90
N ASN A 244 -21.35 -0.04 8.62
CA ASN A 244 -21.59 1.17 9.41
C ASN A 244 -20.82 2.41 8.93
N SER A 245 -19.89 2.28 7.96
CA SER A 245 -18.98 3.36 7.57
C SER A 245 -19.70 4.63 7.12
N TRP A 246 -20.76 4.50 6.31
CA TRP A 246 -21.56 5.64 5.86
C TRP A 246 -22.44 6.21 6.96
N LYS A 247 -22.93 5.38 7.87
CA LYS A 247 -23.69 5.84 9.05
C LYS A 247 -22.79 6.68 9.97
N ILE A 248 -21.56 6.21 10.20
CA ILE A 248 -20.53 6.94 10.95
C ILE A 248 -20.22 8.26 10.26
N PHE A 249 -19.96 8.23 8.95
CA PHE A 249 -19.70 9.43 8.15
C PHE A 249 -20.82 10.47 8.29
N THR A 250 -22.09 10.07 8.12
CA THR A 250 -23.23 11.00 8.21
C THR A 250 -23.37 11.61 9.60
N GLN A 251 -23.19 10.81 10.67
CA GLN A 251 -23.28 11.32 12.04
C GLN A 251 -22.16 12.29 12.37
N MET A 252 -20.93 11.98 11.96
CA MET A 252 -19.80 12.91 12.12
C MET A 252 -20.01 14.17 11.31
N SER A 253 -20.45 14.04 10.05
CA SER A 253 -20.71 15.19 9.17
C SER A 253 -21.72 16.15 9.78
N ALA A 254 -22.86 15.65 10.28
CA ALA A 254 -23.87 16.48 10.93
C ALA A 254 -23.31 17.18 12.17
N ARG A 255 -22.51 16.47 12.98
CA ARG A 255 -21.91 17.04 14.18
C ARG A 255 -20.88 18.13 13.87
N ILE A 256 -20.12 17.96 12.81
CA ILE A 256 -19.15 18.94 12.32
C ILE A 256 -19.87 20.20 11.81
N GLU A 257 -20.97 20.03 11.09
CA GLU A 257 -21.80 21.16 10.64
C GLU A 257 -22.38 21.96 11.81
N GLU A 258 -22.83 21.29 12.87
CA GLU A 258 -23.33 21.94 14.09
C GLU A 258 -22.26 22.76 14.84
N LEU A 259 -21.03 22.24 14.89
CA LEU A 259 -19.91 22.89 15.57
C LEU A 259 -19.31 24.04 14.75
N GLY A 260 -19.62 24.09 13.45
CA GLY A 260 -19.00 24.98 12.48
C GLY A 260 -17.74 24.35 11.87
N PRO A 261 -17.57 24.39 10.53
CA PRO A 261 -16.44 23.76 9.86
C PRO A 261 -15.09 24.35 10.27
N ASP A 262 -15.05 25.57 10.81
CA ASP A 262 -13.84 26.23 11.31
C ASP A 262 -13.17 25.45 12.45
N VAL A 263 -13.94 24.62 13.18
CA VAL A 263 -13.41 23.71 14.23
C VAL A 263 -12.45 22.66 13.66
N LEU A 264 -12.53 22.38 12.35
CA LEU A 264 -11.67 21.41 11.66
C LEU A 264 -10.63 22.02 10.72
N VAL A 265 -10.75 23.31 10.37
CA VAL A 265 -10.06 23.90 9.19
C VAL A 265 -8.98 24.94 9.53
N GLU A 266 -8.90 25.48 10.75
CA GLU A 266 -7.76 26.36 11.13
C GLU A 266 -6.43 25.62 11.30
#